data_AF-A0A9E4BC70-F1
#
_entry.id   AF-A0A9E4BC70-F1
#
_cell.length_a   1.000
_cell.length_b   1.000
_cell.length_c   1.000
_cell.angle_alpha   90.00
_cell.angle_beta   90.00
_cell.angle_gamma   90.00
#
_symmetry.space_group_name_H-M   'P 1'
#
loop_
_entity.id
_entity.type
_entity.pdbx_description
1 polymer ?
#
loop_
_entity_poly.entity_id
_entity_poly.type
_entity_poly.pdbx_seq_one_letter_code
_entity_poly.pdbx_strand_id
1 'polypeptide(L)'
;MFKLVIHRRAALFSIALLTVLLSAPSLAYDRDRWENFTSMNYVTSIAESPTVIFVGTTGGIRRYDRFAKTWLSPITTRDGLPDNRVQRIAYDSDTGDLWFETPSGVGRWLTGVQSVMPGGRPPAHLHNPRSVPQIPPVFPPFGYYLDDHQVIGPRRNYAITDVLIDSWRHLWIATWGLGVGQAELLNGQLSFLTYGPLEENVTAIARDGDVLWIGGADTYRVPARGITRYHPGTNTWEYFEANRIIGLDDPQTVTILPGDENVWFGTHNGLMRYYRRTGQWFTYRDTRRWGQVQALARDNDILWIGSERGLAMLDIKADSLDYVQGSEYAIIHAMVAGSNYIWAGTESGLFQCARGDRTWRPVAHNIAKRRIRALAMHNNDLWLATEAPSAVVRYRPGDNTWREYPLTEIGGRDRVSIEADSNEVWVATGAGAFLLDVPRHLWTHYTMYDGLAHTRVQVVLRDGGYVWFGTAEGLSRFRR
;
A
#
# COMPACT_ATOMS: atom_id res chain seq x y z
N MET A 1 9.49 -79.04 -31.74
CA MET A 1 9.42 -79.94 -30.58
C MET A 1 10.05 -79.22 -29.38
N PHE A 2 9.24 -79.00 -28.34
CA PHE A 2 9.54 -78.60 -26.95
C PHE A 2 10.14 -77.22 -26.57
N LYS A 3 9.38 -76.56 -25.67
CA LYS A 3 9.73 -75.47 -24.73
C LYS A 3 10.60 -75.98 -23.57
N LEU A 4 11.44 -75.11 -23.00
CA LEU A 4 11.65 -74.85 -21.54
C LEU A 4 12.73 -73.74 -21.39
N VAL A 5 12.44 -72.50 -20.97
CA VAL A 5 12.24 -71.94 -19.60
C VAL A 5 13.54 -71.65 -18.81
N ILE A 6 13.88 -70.34 -18.76
CA ILE A 6 14.33 -69.46 -17.64
C ILE A 6 15.70 -69.70 -16.94
N HIS A 7 16.63 -68.71 -17.04
CA HIS A 7 17.13 -67.90 -15.89
C HIS A 7 17.97 -66.65 -16.28
N ARG A 8 17.48 -65.49 -15.80
CA ARG A 8 18.04 -64.17 -15.41
C ARG A 8 19.47 -63.71 -15.83
N ARG A 9 19.55 -62.47 -16.33
CA ARG A 9 20.37 -61.29 -15.88
C ARG A 9 20.16 -60.13 -16.88
N ALA A 10 19.46 -59.05 -16.52
CA ALA A 10 20.00 -57.77 -16.01
C ALA A 10 21.01 -57.07 -16.94
N ALA A 11 20.61 -55.97 -17.60
CA ALA A 11 21.37 -54.70 -17.72
C ALA A 11 20.77 -53.71 -18.75
N LEU A 12 20.48 -52.50 -18.26
CA LEU A 12 20.68 -51.18 -18.90
C LEU A 12 19.91 -50.84 -20.19
N PHE A 13 18.78 -50.13 -20.02
CA PHE A 13 18.26 -49.18 -21.01
C PHE A 13 18.71 -47.77 -20.61
N SER A 14 19.62 -47.19 -21.38
CA SER A 14 20.08 -45.82 -21.21
C SER A 14 19.28 -44.86 -22.09
N ILE A 15 18.47 -44.07 -21.38
CA ILE A 15 17.96 -42.71 -21.61
C ILE A 15 18.64 -41.97 -22.78
N ALA A 16 17.84 -41.63 -23.80
CA ALA A 16 18.09 -40.49 -24.68
C ALA A 16 17.03 -39.42 -24.37
N LEU A 17 17.34 -38.55 -23.41
CA LEU A 17 16.52 -37.37 -23.10
C LEU A 17 17.00 -36.22 -23.98
N LEU A 18 16.15 -35.83 -24.92
CA LEU A 18 16.34 -34.71 -25.83
C LEU A 18 16.38 -33.41 -25.00
N THR A 19 17.56 -32.80 -24.88
CA THR A 19 17.76 -31.49 -24.26
C THR A 19 17.23 -30.39 -25.17
N VAL A 20 15.95 -30.07 -25.06
CA VAL A 20 15.45 -28.76 -25.47
C VAL A 20 15.78 -27.79 -24.34
N LEU A 21 16.94 -27.15 -24.46
CA LEU A 21 17.27 -25.91 -23.76
C LEU A 21 16.28 -24.84 -24.23
N LEU A 22 15.10 -24.80 -23.61
CA LEU A 22 14.34 -23.57 -23.53
C LEU A 22 15.15 -22.64 -22.63
N SER A 23 15.95 -21.78 -23.26
CA SER A 23 16.29 -20.48 -22.70
C SER A 23 14.96 -19.74 -22.49
N ALA A 24 14.27 -20.05 -21.40
CA ALA A 24 13.44 -19.04 -20.77
C ALA A 24 14.40 -17.86 -20.55
N PRO A 25 14.09 -16.65 -21.04
CA PRO A 25 14.70 -15.50 -20.39
C PRO A 25 14.32 -15.70 -18.93
N SER A 26 15.29 -15.92 -18.06
CA SER A 26 15.09 -15.49 -16.68
C SER A 26 14.69 -14.04 -16.87
N LEU A 27 13.40 -13.72 -16.67
CA LEU A 27 13.02 -12.38 -16.31
C LEU A 27 13.95 -12.09 -15.15
N ALA A 28 15.03 -11.38 -15.45
CA ALA A 28 15.97 -10.93 -14.46
C ALA A 28 15.08 -10.10 -13.55
N TYR A 29 14.72 -10.72 -12.43
CA TYR A 29 13.89 -10.13 -11.42
C TYR A 29 14.64 -8.87 -11.02
N ASP A 30 14.19 -7.73 -11.54
CA ASP A 30 14.89 -6.46 -11.40
C ASP A 30 14.54 -5.95 -10.01
N ARG A 31 15.21 -6.56 -9.00
CA ARG A 31 15.02 -6.31 -7.57
C ARG A 31 15.05 -4.82 -7.26
N ASP A 32 15.80 -4.07 -8.05
CA ASP A 32 16.09 -2.66 -7.86
C ASP A 32 14.93 -1.75 -8.31
N ARG A 33 13.94 -2.29 -9.02
CA ARG A 33 12.76 -1.53 -9.46
C ARG A 33 11.65 -1.48 -8.42
N TRP A 34 11.55 -2.48 -7.54
CA TRP A 34 10.45 -2.58 -6.58
C TRP A 34 10.90 -2.23 -5.16
N GLU A 35 10.05 -1.52 -4.42
CA GLU A 35 10.20 -1.27 -3.00
C GLU A 35 8.87 -1.44 -2.28
N ASN A 36 8.86 -2.15 -1.14
CA ASN A 36 7.66 -2.38 -0.34
C ASN A 36 7.75 -1.64 0.99
N PHE A 37 6.65 -0.98 1.36
CA PHE A 37 6.48 -0.28 2.63
C PHE A 37 5.32 -0.90 3.39
N THR A 38 5.65 -1.69 4.41
CA THR A 38 4.69 -2.26 5.35
C THR A 38 4.71 -1.47 6.66
N SER A 39 3.66 -1.59 7.48
CA SER A 39 3.67 -0.98 8.82
C SER A 39 4.69 -1.69 9.71
N MET A 40 5.83 -1.05 9.97
CA MET A 40 6.91 -1.59 10.80
C MET A 40 6.97 -0.91 12.19
N ASN A 41 5.82 -0.39 12.64
CA ASN A 41 5.72 0.34 13.91
C ASN A 41 5.51 -0.58 15.13
N TYR A 42 5.13 -1.84 14.91
CA TYR A 42 5.00 -2.86 15.95
C TYR A 42 6.28 -3.69 16.01
N VAL A 43 7.21 -3.23 16.83
CA VAL A 43 8.53 -3.84 16.96
C VAL A 43 8.45 -4.99 17.95
N THR A 44 9.02 -6.14 17.59
CA THR A 44 8.97 -7.38 18.39
C THR A 44 10.30 -7.71 19.04
N SER A 45 11.43 -7.41 18.37
CA SER A 45 12.76 -7.69 18.89
C SER A 45 13.84 -6.89 18.14
N ILE A 46 14.99 -6.69 18.77
CA ILE A 46 16.15 -6.00 18.21
C ILE A 46 17.38 -6.91 18.31
N ALA A 47 18.23 -6.94 17.29
CA ALA A 47 19.50 -7.66 17.33
C ALA A 47 20.65 -6.80 16.77
N GLU A 48 21.81 -6.94 17.39
CA GLU A 48 23.03 -6.23 16.99
C GLU A 48 23.95 -7.13 16.18
N SER A 49 24.45 -6.62 15.06
CA SER A 49 25.67 -7.11 14.40
C SER A 49 26.79 -6.06 14.45
N PRO A 50 28.03 -6.40 14.04
CA PRO A 50 29.14 -5.45 13.96
C PRO A 50 28.92 -4.26 13.01
N THR A 51 27.94 -4.30 12.11
CA THR A 51 27.69 -3.24 11.12
C THR A 51 26.25 -2.75 11.10
N VAL A 52 25.30 -3.58 11.53
CA VAL A 52 23.86 -3.33 11.36
C VAL A 52 23.10 -3.58 12.66
N ILE A 53 22.15 -2.71 12.97
CA ILE A 53 21.08 -3.00 13.93
C ILE A 53 19.87 -3.55 13.17
N PHE A 54 19.47 -4.75 13.52
CA PHE A 54 18.29 -5.41 13.01
C PHE A 54 17.12 -5.17 13.95
N VAL A 55 15.95 -4.86 13.38
CA VAL A 55 14.74 -4.60 14.13
C VAL A 55 13.63 -5.46 13.54
N GLY A 56 13.25 -6.51 14.25
CA GLY A 56 12.13 -7.40 13.89
C GLY A 56 10.81 -6.71 14.19
N THR A 57 9.88 -6.77 13.23
CA THR A 57 8.57 -6.13 13.32
C THR A 57 7.48 -7.04 12.78
N THR A 58 6.21 -6.67 12.99
CA THR A 58 5.10 -7.40 12.37
C THR A 58 5.02 -7.21 10.84
N GLY A 59 5.78 -6.28 10.26
CA GLY A 59 5.81 -5.98 8.82
C GLY A 59 7.08 -6.41 8.09
N GLY A 60 8.06 -6.99 8.79
CA GLY A 60 9.35 -7.43 8.25
C GLY A 60 10.50 -7.11 9.19
N ILE A 61 11.72 -7.11 8.68
CA ILE A 61 12.94 -6.77 9.43
C ILE A 61 13.51 -5.46 8.92
N ARG A 62 13.54 -4.42 9.75
CA ARG A 62 14.29 -3.18 9.43
C ARG A 62 15.76 -3.37 9.71
N ARG A 63 16.59 -2.63 8.97
CA ARG A 63 18.05 -2.70 9.04
C ARG A 63 18.63 -1.29 9.09
N TYR A 64 19.36 -0.98 10.14
CA TYR A 64 20.04 0.30 10.31
C TYR A 64 21.55 0.10 10.15
N ASP A 65 22.12 0.68 9.11
CA ASP A 65 23.57 0.72 8.92
C ASP A 65 24.15 1.73 9.91
N ARG A 66 25.01 1.23 10.81
CA ARG A 66 25.55 2.04 11.90
C ARG A 66 26.59 3.04 11.40
N PHE A 67 27.39 2.65 10.40
CA PHE A 67 28.46 3.49 9.86
C PHE A 67 27.89 4.60 8.98
N ALA A 68 26.99 4.26 8.07
CA ALA A 68 26.32 5.21 7.20
C ALA A 68 25.22 6.01 7.93
N LYS A 69 24.85 5.61 9.15
CA LYS A 69 23.78 6.19 9.97
C LYS A 69 22.46 6.30 9.18
N THR A 70 22.13 5.25 8.44
CA THR A 70 20.99 5.24 7.53
C THR A 70 20.23 3.93 7.61
N TRP A 71 18.92 4.00 7.36
CA TRP A 71 18.11 2.80 7.21
C TRP A 71 18.31 2.21 5.82
N LEU A 72 18.72 0.95 5.78
CA LEU A 72 18.74 0.14 4.57
C LEU A 72 17.32 -0.32 4.24
N SER A 73 17.09 -0.75 3.00
CA SER A 73 15.83 -1.38 2.62
C SER A 73 15.49 -2.51 3.59
N PRO A 74 14.23 -2.66 4.01
CA PRO A 74 13.87 -3.73 4.93
C PRO A 74 13.94 -5.10 4.24
N ILE A 75 13.95 -6.16 5.05
CA ILE A 75 13.77 -7.54 4.59
C ILE A 75 12.30 -7.91 4.78
N THR A 76 11.64 -8.33 3.71
CA THR A 76 10.22 -8.68 3.65
C THR A 76 10.02 -10.01 2.94
N THR A 77 8.77 -10.47 2.79
CA THR A 77 8.41 -11.66 2.01
C THR A 77 8.95 -11.63 0.60
N ARG A 78 9.07 -10.43 0.01
CA ARG A 78 9.74 -10.20 -1.28
C ARG A 78 11.18 -10.71 -1.32
N ASP A 79 11.89 -10.56 -0.20
CA ASP A 79 13.31 -10.94 -0.08
C ASP A 79 13.47 -12.41 0.33
N GLY A 80 12.35 -13.15 0.44
CA GLY A 80 12.29 -14.56 0.77
C GLY A 80 11.87 -14.85 2.22
N LEU A 81 11.46 -13.85 3.01
CA LEU A 81 10.86 -14.16 4.33
C LEU A 81 9.62 -15.03 4.12
N PRO A 82 9.43 -16.09 4.93
CA PRO A 82 8.25 -16.93 4.85
C PRO A 82 6.97 -16.20 5.31
N ASP A 83 7.10 -15.15 6.14
CA ASP A 83 6.03 -14.27 6.60
C ASP A 83 6.65 -12.93 7.04
N ASN A 84 5.98 -11.81 6.78
CA ASN A 84 6.42 -10.48 7.23
C ASN A 84 6.30 -10.33 8.75
N ARG A 85 5.47 -11.13 9.42
CA ARG A 85 5.28 -11.06 10.86
C ARG A 85 6.43 -11.73 11.60
N VAL A 86 7.46 -10.95 11.90
CA VAL A 86 8.62 -11.43 12.66
C VAL A 86 8.30 -11.42 14.14
N GLN A 87 8.40 -12.58 14.78
CA GLN A 87 8.16 -12.75 16.21
C GLN A 87 9.41 -12.46 17.03
N ARG A 88 10.58 -12.93 16.57
CA ARG A 88 11.88 -12.71 17.20
C ARG A 88 13.02 -12.75 16.19
N ILE A 89 14.12 -12.12 16.57
CA ILE A 89 15.38 -12.15 15.82
C ILE A 89 16.57 -12.35 16.77
N ALA A 90 17.61 -13.00 16.29
CA ALA A 90 18.88 -13.13 16.99
C ALA A 90 20.03 -13.15 15.99
N TYR A 91 21.03 -12.32 16.23
CA TYR A 91 22.28 -12.39 15.49
C TYR A 91 23.15 -13.50 16.07
N ASP A 92 23.77 -14.29 15.19
CA ASP A 92 24.73 -15.33 15.54
C ASP A 92 26.14 -14.85 15.19
N SER A 93 26.96 -14.63 16.21
CA SER A 93 28.33 -14.13 16.05
C SER A 93 29.28 -15.16 15.43
N ASP A 94 28.97 -16.46 15.53
CA ASP A 94 29.84 -17.53 15.04
C ASP A 94 29.69 -17.69 13.52
N THR A 95 28.45 -17.58 13.03
CA THR A 95 28.15 -17.69 11.59
C THR A 95 28.10 -16.33 10.88
N GLY A 96 27.83 -15.26 11.62
CA GLY A 96 27.55 -13.94 11.05
C GLY A 96 26.14 -13.80 10.47
N ASP A 97 25.26 -14.78 10.67
CA ASP A 97 23.90 -14.80 10.14
C ASP A 97 22.91 -14.18 11.14
N LEU A 98 21.81 -13.63 10.62
CA LEU A 98 20.67 -13.21 11.44
C LEU A 98 19.60 -14.30 11.41
N TRP A 99 19.33 -14.92 12.55
CA TRP A 99 18.18 -15.82 12.72
C TRP A 99 16.91 -15.04 12.98
N PHE A 100 15.80 -15.56 12.47
CA PHE A 100 14.48 -14.99 12.70
C PHE A 100 13.44 -16.10 12.86
N GLU A 101 12.38 -15.77 13.62
CA GLU A 101 11.22 -16.62 13.81
C GLU A 101 9.97 -15.89 13.31
N THR A 102 9.12 -16.60 12.59
CA THR A 102 7.82 -16.14 12.10
C THR A 102 6.76 -17.19 12.39
N PRO A 103 5.45 -16.85 12.33
CA PRO A 103 4.39 -17.86 12.41
C PRO A 103 4.51 -18.98 11.36
N SER A 104 5.12 -18.70 10.21
CA SER A 104 5.35 -19.66 9.13
C SER A 104 6.63 -20.48 9.27
N GLY A 105 7.39 -20.27 10.35
CA GLY A 105 8.59 -21.03 10.68
C GLY A 105 9.82 -20.17 10.96
N VAL A 106 10.91 -20.87 11.31
CA VAL A 106 12.23 -20.29 11.58
C VAL A 106 13.05 -20.25 10.29
N GLY A 107 13.89 -19.23 10.15
CA GLY A 107 14.89 -19.13 9.08
C GLY A 107 16.06 -18.25 9.47
N ARG A 108 16.96 -18.05 8.52
CA ARG A 108 18.10 -17.13 8.68
C ARG A 108 18.32 -16.27 7.46
N TRP A 109 18.72 -15.04 7.70
CA TRP A 109 19.22 -14.11 6.70
C TRP A 109 20.74 -14.25 6.63
N LEU A 110 21.21 -14.73 5.48
CA LEU A 110 22.63 -14.89 5.19
C LEU A 110 23.21 -13.51 4.86
N THR A 111 23.91 -12.90 5.81
CA THR A 111 24.35 -11.50 5.70
C THR A 111 25.33 -11.30 4.53
N GLY A 112 26.22 -12.27 4.30
CA GLY A 112 27.24 -12.18 3.26
C GLY A 112 26.71 -12.27 1.82
N VAL A 113 25.60 -12.98 1.59
CA VAL A 113 25.00 -13.15 0.24
C VAL A 113 23.64 -12.47 0.10
N GLN A 114 23.16 -11.83 1.17
CA GLN A 114 21.88 -11.12 1.22
C GLN A 114 20.70 -11.94 0.71
N SER A 115 20.53 -13.14 1.30
CA SER A 115 19.44 -14.05 0.96
C SER A 115 18.84 -14.69 2.20
N VAL A 116 17.54 -14.95 2.14
CA VAL A 116 16.85 -15.76 3.14
C VAL A 116 17.07 -17.24 2.87
N MET A 117 17.35 -17.99 3.93
CA MET A 117 17.36 -19.45 3.94
C MET A 117 16.31 -19.94 4.96
N PRO A 118 15.27 -20.66 4.52
CA PRO A 118 14.27 -21.21 5.44
C PRO A 118 14.83 -22.42 6.22
N GLY A 119 14.39 -22.56 7.46
CA GLY A 119 14.74 -23.66 8.34
C GLY A 119 16.12 -23.53 9.01
N GLY A 120 16.49 -24.57 9.77
CA GLY A 120 17.74 -24.65 10.52
C GLY A 120 17.52 -24.73 12.04
N ARG A 121 18.61 -24.79 12.80
CA ARG A 121 18.58 -24.78 14.27
C ARG A 121 19.04 -23.40 14.77
N PRO A 122 18.14 -22.57 15.31
CA PRO A 122 18.52 -21.26 15.80
C PRO A 122 19.41 -21.36 17.04
N PRO A 123 20.20 -20.32 17.34
CA PRO A 123 21.00 -20.29 18.54
C PRO A 123 20.09 -20.22 19.78
N ALA A 124 20.54 -20.79 20.90
CA ALA A 124 19.72 -20.94 22.11
C ALA A 124 19.17 -19.60 22.64
N HIS A 125 19.89 -18.49 22.42
CA HIS A 125 19.47 -17.16 22.86
C HIS A 125 18.36 -16.51 22.03
N LEU A 126 17.93 -17.10 20.90
CA LEU A 126 16.77 -16.58 20.15
C LEU A 126 15.50 -16.57 21.03
N HIS A 127 15.30 -17.64 21.80
CA HIS A 127 14.12 -17.80 22.65
C HIS A 127 14.32 -17.33 24.08
N ASN A 128 15.56 -17.09 24.51
CA ASN A 128 15.82 -16.52 25.83
C ASN A 128 15.30 -15.08 25.87
N PRO A 129 14.38 -14.74 26.78
CA PRO A 129 14.08 -13.34 27.03
C PRO A 129 15.39 -12.68 27.48
N ARG A 130 15.84 -11.66 26.75
CA ARG A 130 16.93 -10.84 27.26
C ARG A 130 16.43 -10.21 28.56
N SER A 131 17.25 -10.24 29.60
CA SER A 131 17.02 -9.38 30.75
C SER A 131 16.91 -7.96 30.21
N VAL A 132 15.71 -7.35 30.29
CA VAL A 132 15.51 -5.97 29.84
C VAL A 132 16.50 -5.13 30.65
N PRO A 133 17.56 -4.57 30.03
CA PRO A 133 18.47 -3.72 30.77
C PRO A 133 17.63 -2.57 31.33
N GLN A 134 17.90 -2.18 32.58
CA GLN A 134 17.28 -0.98 33.12
C GLN A 134 17.53 0.17 32.16
N ILE A 135 16.46 0.84 31.73
CA ILE A 135 16.55 1.88 30.71
C ILE A 135 17.32 3.06 31.33
N PRO A 136 18.47 3.46 30.75
CA PRO A 136 19.22 4.60 31.26
C PRO A 136 18.38 5.88 31.23
N PRO A 137 18.67 6.89 32.07
CA PRO A 137 17.97 8.16 32.02
C PRO A 137 18.16 8.81 30.65
N VAL A 138 17.06 8.95 29.91
CA VAL A 138 16.98 9.59 28.60
C VAL A 138 15.82 10.57 28.57
N PHE A 139 15.89 11.53 27.67
CA PHE A 139 14.92 12.59 27.46
C PHE A 139 14.02 12.24 26.27
N PRO A 140 12.81 11.69 26.51
CA PRO A 140 11.84 11.47 25.45
C PRO A 140 11.38 12.80 24.82
N PRO A 141 10.83 12.76 23.59
CA PRO A 141 10.23 13.94 22.97
C PRO A 141 9.11 14.52 23.84
N PHE A 142 8.80 15.80 23.63
CA PHE A 142 7.75 16.50 24.40
C PHE A 142 6.42 15.71 24.42
N GLY A 143 5.84 15.56 25.62
CA GLY A 143 4.59 14.85 25.85
C GLY A 143 4.73 13.33 25.97
N TYR A 144 5.93 12.78 25.79
CA TYR A 144 6.23 11.38 26.06
C TYR A 144 6.98 11.23 27.39
N TYR A 145 6.72 10.13 28.07
CA TYR A 145 7.41 9.70 29.28
C TYR A 145 7.81 8.24 29.14
N LEU A 146 8.89 7.87 29.82
CA LEU A 146 9.40 6.51 29.84
C LEU A 146 9.23 5.92 31.23
N ASP A 147 8.70 4.71 31.25
CA ASP A 147 8.66 3.81 32.40
C ASP A 147 9.37 2.50 31.99
N ASP A 148 9.67 1.62 32.95
CA ASP A 148 10.44 0.38 32.75
C ASP A 148 9.74 -0.61 31.79
N HIS A 149 8.45 -0.43 31.52
CA HIS A 149 7.64 -1.34 30.73
C HIS A 149 6.92 -0.70 29.53
N GLN A 150 6.88 0.62 29.46
CA GLN A 150 6.06 1.33 28.47
C GLN A 150 6.57 2.74 28.21
N VAL A 151 6.34 3.19 26.99
CA VAL A 151 6.39 4.60 26.64
C VAL A 151 4.98 5.17 26.82
N ILE A 152 4.83 6.09 27.77
CA ILE A 152 3.57 6.80 28.02
C ILE A 152 3.54 8.00 27.08
N GLY A 153 2.69 7.95 26.06
CA GLY A 153 2.47 9.08 25.16
C GLY A 153 1.32 9.98 25.63
N PRO A 154 1.09 11.12 24.97
CA PRO A 154 0.06 12.07 25.35
C PRO A 154 -1.38 11.51 25.32
N ARG A 155 -1.59 10.44 24.54
CA ARG A 155 -2.93 9.91 24.20
C ARG A 155 -3.06 8.39 24.32
N ARG A 156 -1.95 7.64 24.42
CA ARG A 156 -1.93 6.21 24.75
C ARG A 156 -0.55 5.78 25.22
N ASN A 157 -0.49 4.60 25.83
CA ASN A 157 0.76 3.96 26.21
C ASN A 157 1.17 2.94 25.14
N TYR A 158 2.47 2.76 25.00
CA TYR A 158 3.08 1.83 24.05
C TYR A 158 3.97 0.88 24.83
N ALA A 159 3.63 -0.41 24.84
CA ALA A 159 4.43 -1.41 25.55
C ALA A 159 5.84 -1.47 24.97
N ILE A 160 6.85 -1.56 25.84
CA ILE A 160 8.23 -1.83 25.45
C ILE A 160 8.37 -3.34 25.30
N THR A 161 8.80 -3.77 24.12
CA THR A 161 8.88 -5.20 23.77
C THR A 161 10.30 -5.75 23.83
N ASP A 162 11.30 -4.90 23.63
CA ASP A 162 12.72 -5.23 23.67
C ASP A 162 13.54 -3.95 23.89
N VAL A 163 14.72 -4.08 24.47
CA VAL A 163 15.65 -2.97 24.69
C VAL A 163 17.06 -3.47 24.43
N LEU A 164 17.81 -2.70 23.66
CA LEU A 164 19.21 -2.98 23.32
C LEU A 164 20.04 -1.72 23.54
N ILE A 165 21.13 -1.86 24.29
CA ILE A 165 22.22 -0.88 24.28
C ILE A 165 23.32 -1.47 23.40
N ASP A 166 23.59 -0.84 22.25
CA ASP A 166 24.57 -1.37 21.31
C ASP A 166 26.03 -1.12 21.78
N SER A 167 26.98 -1.78 21.12
CA SER A 167 28.42 -1.62 21.40
C SER A 167 28.96 -0.20 21.21
N TRP A 168 28.20 0.68 20.54
CA TRP A 168 28.57 2.09 20.33
C TRP A 168 27.85 3.03 21.31
N ARG A 169 27.16 2.47 22.31
CA ARG A 169 26.41 3.19 23.35
C ARG A 169 25.21 3.98 22.82
N HIS A 170 24.55 3.50 21.77
CA HIS A 170 23.18 3.93 21.47
C HIS A 170 22.18 3.01 22.17
N LEU A 171 21.15 3.63 22.73
CA LEU A 171 19.97 2.96 23.25
C LEU A 171 18.95 2.79 22.12
N TRP A 172 18.45 1.57 21.99
CA TRP A 172 17.38 1.19 21.09
C TRP A 172 16.22 0.63 21.92
N ILE A 173 15.02 1.18 21.71
CA ILE A 173 13.79 0.78 22.41
C ILE A 173 12.80 0.27 21.38
N ALA A 174 12.45 -1.01 21.45
CA ALA A 174 11.37 -1.57 20.66
C ALA A 174 10.03 -1.24 21.34
N THR A 175 9.07 -0.74 20.56
CA THR A 175 7.73 -0.45 21.06
C THR A 175 6.66 -1.17 20.25
N TRP A 176 5.56 -1.51 20.92
CA TRP A 176 4.36 -2.01 20.28
C TRP A 176 3.51 -0.84 19.74
N GLY A 177 3.87 -0.34 18.56
CA GLY A 177 3.04 0.58 17.77
C GLY A 177 3.48 2.05 17.75
N LEU A 178 4.66 2.40 18.29
CA LEU A 178 5.30 3.73 18.12
C LEU A 178 6.55 3.66 17.23
N GLY A 179 6.93 2.47 16.75
CA GLY A 179 8.18 2.24 16.02
C GLY A 179 9.35 1.99 16.96
N VAL A 180 10.55 2.27 16.47
CA VAL A 180 11.79 2.07 17.23
C VAL A 180 12.26 3.40 17.82
N GLY A 181 12.48 3.41 19.13
CA GLY A 181 13.15 4.50 19.82
C GLY A 181 14.66 4.39 19.66
N GLN A 182 15.33 5.49 19.34
CA GLN A 182 16.79 5.58 19.26
C GLN A 182 17.28 6.79 20.06
N ALA A 183 18.28 6.59 20.92
CA ALA A 183 18.95 7.65 21.66
C ALA A 183 20.46 7.41 21.69
N GLU A 184 21.25 8.47 21.57
CA GLU A 184 22.67 8.42 21.87
C GLU A 184 22.86 8.68 23.37
N LEU A 185 23.48 7.76 24.11
CA LEU A 185 23.57 7.89 25.57
C LEU A 185 24.42 9.09 26.04
N LEU A 186 25.23 9.67 25.16
CA LEU A 186 26.03 10.87 25.45
C LEU A 186 25.18 12.13 25.57
N ASN A 187 24.15 12.28 24.74
CA ASN A 187 23.25 13.44 24.77
C ASN A 187 21.88 13.12 25.40
N GLY A 188 21.55 11.83 25.54
CA GLY A 188 20.33 11.34 26.15
C GLY A 188 19.06 11.65 25.36
N GLN A 189 19.13 12.25 24.18
CA GLN A 189 17.94 12.61 23.41
C GLN A 189 17.35 11.37 22.73
N LEU A 190 16.11 11.05 23.08
CA LEU A 190 15.38 9.94 22.48
C LEU A 190 14.46 10.45 21.38
N SER A 191 14.49 9.75 20.24
CA SER A 191 13.58 9.96 19.13
C SER A 191 12.89 8.65 18.75
N PHE A 192 11.64 8.71 18.28
CA PHE A 192 10.93 7.55 17.77
C PHE A 192 10.86 7.59 16.25
N LEU A 193 11.23 6.48 15.62
CA LEU A 193 11.37 6.35 14.18
C LEU A 193 10.29 5.41 13.65
N THR A 194 9.29 6.01 13.03
CA THR A 194 8.18 5.33 12.37
C THR A 194 8.55 4.93 10.94
N TYR A 195 7.87 3.92 10.40
CA TYR A 195 8.08 3.50 9.02
C TYR A 195 6.85 2.83 8.42
N GLY A 196 6.56 3.24 7.18
CA GLY A 196 5.48 2.68 6.37
C GLY A 196 4.11 3.29 6.67
N PRO A 197 3.09 2.88 5.90
CA PRO A 197 1.73 3.35 6.09
C PRO A 197 1.20 2.94 7.46
N LEU A 198 0.37 3.78 8.07
CA LEU A 198 -0.30 3.43 9.32
C LEU A 198 -1.16 2.19 9.11
N GLU A 199 -1.97 2.16 8.05
CA GLU A 199 -2.83 1.02 7.71
C GLU A 199 -2.10 -0.01 6.84
N GLU A 200 -2.34 -1.29 7.11
CA GLU A 200 -1.86 -2.40 6.27
C GLU A 200 -2.67 -2.46 4.98
N ASN A 201 -3.99 -2.34 5.07
CA ASN A 201 -4.87 -2.36 3.91
C ASN A 201 -4.97 -0.96 3.30
N VAL A 202 -4.13 -0.68 2.30
CA VAL A 202 -4.04 0.64 1.67
C VAL A 202 -4.99 0.73 0.48
N THR A 203 -5.92 1.66 0.59
CA THR A 203 -7.11 1.77 -0.27
C THR A 203 -7.13 3.07 -1.07
N ALA A 204 -6.38 4.09 -0.64
CA ALA A 204 -6.32 5.37 -1.32
C ALA A 204 -4.91 5.97 -1.20
N ILE A 205 -4.42 6.52 -2.30
CA ILE A 205 -3.17 7.29 -2.34
C ILE A 205 -3.41 8.51 -3.21
N ALA A 206 -2.96 9.68 -2.78
CA ALA A 206 -2.99 10.89 -3.61
C ALA A 206 -1.72 11.71 -3.46
N ARG A 207 -1.25 12.23 -4.61
CA ARG A 207 -0.12 13.15 -4.67
C ARG A 207 -0.57 14.56 -4.34
N ASP A 208 0.16 15.20 -3.42
CA ASP A 208 -0.15 16.54 -2.96
C ASP A 208 1.14 17.36 -2.76
N GLY A 209 1.50 18.21 -3.72
CA GLY A 209 2.67 19.09 -3.60
C GLY A 209 3.99 18.30 -3.55
N ASP A 210 4.55 18.07 -2.36
CA ASP A 210 5.74 17.24 -2.09
C ASP A 210 5.47 16.03 -1.18
N VAL A 211 4.20 15.81 -0.82
CA VAL A 211 3.77 14.70 0.03
C VAL A 211 2.86 13.73 -0.70
N LEU A 212 2.71 12.55 -0.11
CA LEU A 212 1.67 11.57 -0.44
C LEU A 212 0.72 11.45 0.75
N TRP A 213 -0.57 11.60 0.47
CA TRP A 213 -1.61 11.19 1.41
C TRP A 213 -1.96 9.74 1.14
N ILE A 214 -2.03 8.95 2.21
CA ILE A 214 -2.30 7.52 2.16
C ILE A 214 -3.41 7.22 3.15
N GLY A 215 -4.49 6.63 2.65
CA GLY A 215 -5.62 6.17 3.42
C GLY A 215 -5.75 4.66 3.34
N GLY A 216 -6.32 4.07 4.39
CA GLY A 216 -6.59 2.64 4.43
C GLY A 216 -7.97 2.33 4.94
N ALA A 217 -8.27 1.04 5.02
CA ALA A 217 -9.51 0.50 5.55
C ALA A 217 -9.22 -0.64 6.53
N ASP A 218 -10.27 -1.13 7.17
CA ASP A 218 -10.15 -2.25 8.09
C ASP A 218 -9.51 -3.47 7.41
N THR A 219 -8.78 -4.23 8.22
CA THR A 219 -8.48 -5.64 7.92
C THR A 219 -9.42 -6.52 8.74
N TYR A 220 -9.42 -7.82 8.48
CA TYR A 220 -10.14 -8.78 9.35
C TYR A 220 -9.67 -8.74 10.81
N ARG A 221 -8.46 -8.22 11.08
CA ARG A 221 -7.79 -8.31 12.38
C ARG A 221 -7.68 -6.97 13.10
N VAL A 222 -7.60 -5.87 12.36
CA VAL A 222 -7.28 -4.55 12.88
C VAL A 222 -8.21 -3.52 12.24
N PRO A 223 -8.98 -2.75 13.04
CA PRO A 223 -9.76 -1.64 12.50
C PRO A 223 -8.83 -0.53 12.01
N ALA A 224 -9.27 0.23 11.01
CA ALA A 224 -8.57 1.41 10.53
C ALA A 224 -8.36 2.39 11.69
N ARG A 225 -7.12 2.85 11.85
CA ARG A 225 -6.67 3.72 12.94
C ARG A 225 -6.60 5.18 12.50
N GLY A 226 -6.28 5.44 11.24
CA GLY A 226 -6.07 6.81 10.78
C GLY A 226 -5.61 6.96 9.34
N ILE A 227 -5.05 8.14 9.07
CA ILE A 227 -4.54 8.56 7.76
C ILE A 227 -3.04 8.82 7.89
N THR A 228 -2.30 8.50 6.82
CA THR A 228 -0.85 8.72 6.76
C THR A 228 -0.52 9.83 5.78
N ARG A 229 0.42 10.70 6.15
CA ARG A 229 1.10 11.62 5.25
C ARG A 229 2.58 11.25 5.16
N TYR A 230 3.02 10.91 3.96
CA TYR A 230 4.40 10.51 3.70
C TYR A 230 5.12 11.63 2.95
N HIS A 231 6.36 11.90 3.36
CA HIS A 231 7.24 12.88 2.75
C HIS A 231 8.40 12.12 2.04
N PRO A 232 8.31 11.87 0.73
CA PRO A 232 9.34 11.11 0.01
C PRO A 232 10.73 11.75 0.06
N GLY A 233 10.82 13.09 0.08
CA GLY A 233 12.11 13.80 0.09
C GLY A 233 12.93 13.62 1.37
N THR A 234 12.26 13.46 2.52
CA THR A 234 12.89 13.25 3.83
C THR A 234 12.73 11.83 4.35
N ASN A 235 11.97 10.99 3.64
CA ASN A 235 11.56 9.66 4.06
C ASN A 235 10.88 9.62 5.44
N THR A 236 10.05 10.64 5.75
CA THR A 236 9.35 10.76 7.04
C THR A 236 7.87 10.43 6.92
N TRP A 237 7.34 9.75 7.94
CA TRP A 237 5.96 9.29 8.01
C TRP A 237 5.22 9.99 9.16
N GLU A 238 4.14 10.69 8.83
CA GLU A 238 3.27 11.37 9.77
C GLU A 238 1.90 10.69 9.83
N TYR A 239 1.33 10.58 11.02
CA TYR A 239 0.10 9.84 11.25
C TYR A 239 -0.98 10.70 11.92
N PHE A 240 -2.17 10.67 11.34
CA PHE A 240 -3.39 11.28 11.85
C PHE A 240 -4.29 10.17 12.39
N GLU A 241 -4.19 9.87 13.68
CA GLU A 241 -5.01 8.83 14.32
C GLU A 241 -6.40 9.36 14.68
N ALA A 242 -7.46 8.69 14.23
CA ALA A 242 -8.87 9.12 14.38
C ALA A 242 -9.30 9.29 15.84
N ASN A 243 -8.92 8.35 16.71
CA ASN A 243 -9.22 8.43 18.14
C ASN A 243 -8.48 9.56 18.87
N ARG A 244 -7.67 10.36 18.17
CA ARG A 244 -6.85 11.43 18.71
C ARG A 244 -7.20 12.80 18.14
N ILE A 245 -7.90 12.86 17.02
CA ILE A 245 -8.08 14.10 16.26
C ILE A 245 -9.56 14.39 16.14
N ILE A 246 -9.98 15.51 16.73
CA ILE A 246 -11.34 16.01 16.61
C ILE A 246 -11.62 16.31 15.13
N GLY A 247 -12.74 15.79 14.62
CA GLY A 247 -13.17 15.99 13.24
C GLY A 247 -12.60 14.98 12.24
N LEU A 248 -11.74 14.05 12.68
CA LEU A 248 -11.35 12.85 11.94
C LEU A 248 -12.19 11.66 12.46
N ASP A 249 -13.48 11.66 12.14
CA ASP A 249 -14.44 10.73 12.77
C ASP A 249 -14.48 9.35 12.06
N ASP A 250 -13.96 9.23 10.84
CA ASP A 250 -13.98 7.98 10.05
C ASP A 250 -12.64 7.72 9.34
N PRO A 251 -11.74 6.91 9.92
CA PRO A 251 -10.44 6.63 9.32
C PRO A 251 -10.50 5.76 8.07
N GLN A 252 -11.63 5.09 7.79
CA GLN A 252 -11.75 4.17 6.66
C GLN A 252 -11.87 4.92 5.33
N THR A 253 -10.71 5.28 4.79
CA THR A 253 -10.58 6.13 3.62
C THR A 253 -10.76 5.31 2.35
N VAL A 254 -11.49 5.84 1.38
CA VAL A 254 -11.79 5.20 0.10
C VAL A 254 -11.15 5.98 -1.03
N THR A 255 -11.20 7.30 -0.98
CA THR A 255 -10.60 8.17 -2.00
C THR A 255 -10.07 9.45 -1.37
N ILE A 256 -9.05 10.04 -1.98
CA ILE A 256 -8.40 11.25 -1.51
C ILE A 256 -8.29 12.21 -2.69
N LEU A 257 -8.73 13.45 -2.50
CA LEU A 257 -8.63 14.50 -3.51
C LEU A 257 -8.00 15.75 -2.91
N PRO A 258 -6.70 15.98 -3.14
CA PRO A 258 -6.05 17.24 -2.80
C PRO A 258 -6.63 18.40 -3.60
N GLY A 259 -6.91 19.52 -2.92
CA GLY A 259 -7.28 20.81 -3.50
C GLY A 259 -6.38 21.93 -2.95
N ASP A 260 -6.68 23.19 -3.28
CA ASP A 260 -5.74 24.29 -3.05
C ASP A 260 -5.57 24.58 -1.55
N GLU A 261 -6.67 24.79 -0.84
CA GLU A 261 -6.67 25.08 0.60
C GLU A 261 -7.00 23.86 1.47
N ASN A 262 -7.48 22.78 0.83
CA ASN A 262 -8.08 21.64 1.52
C ASN A 262 -7.61 20.33 0.92
N VAL A 263 -7.66 19.26 1.70
CA VAL A 263 -7.59 17.88 1.20
C VAL A 263 -8.90 17.19 1.58
N TRP A 264 -9.54 16.57 0.59
CA TRP A 264 -10.83 15.91 0.76
C TRP A 264 -10.63 14.41 0.83
N PHE A 265 -11.38 13.77 1.72
CA PHE A 265 -11.32 12.33 1.95
C PHE A 265 -12.73 11.76 1.86
N GLY A 266 -12.97 10.93 0.85
CA GLY A 266 -14.17 10.10 0.80
C GLY A 266 -13.95 8.87 1.66
N THR A 267 -14.88 8.57 2.56
CA THR A 267 -14.79 7.50 3.55
C THR A 267 -16.00 6.56 3.47
N HIS A 268 -16.02 5.51 4.28
CA HIS A 268 -17.15 4.57 4.37
C HIS A 268 -18.43 5.23 4.90
N ASN A 269 -18.29 6.27 5.73
CA ASN A 269 -19.40 6.98 6.36
C ASN A 269 -19.55 8.43 5.90
N GLY A 270 -19.00 8.79 4.73
CA GLY A 270 -19.24 10.09 4.12
C GLY A 270 -17.99 10.84 3.68
N LEU A 271 -17.93 12.13 3.98
CA LEU A 271 -16.88 13.04 3.56
C LEU A 271 -16.15 13.66 4.76
N MET A 272 -14.82 13.71 4.68
CA MET A 272 -13.98 14.50 5.58
C MET A 272 -13.13 15.51 4.81
N ARG A 273 -12.73 16.57 5.50
CA ARG A 273 -11.94 17.68 4.99
C ARG A 273 -10.80 17.99 5.94
N TYR A 274 -9.60 18.15 5.40
CA TYR A 274 -8.43 18.65 6.11
C TYR A 274 -8.12 20.06 5.63
N TYR A 275 -8.09 21.02 6.56
CA TYR A 275 -7.75 22.42 6.29
C TYR A 275 -6.24 22.60 6.35
N ARG A 276 -5.59 22.88 5.21
CA ARG A 276 -4.12 22.97 5.14
C ARG A 276 -3.54 24.05 6.03
N ARG A 277 -4.21 25.21 6.09
CA ARG A 277 -3.72 26.39 6.82
C ARG A 277 -3.73 26.18 8.33
N THR A 278 -4.72 25.47 8.87
CA THR A 278 -4.89 25.30 10.32
C THR A 278 -4.50 23.91 10.80
N GLY A 279 -4.36 22.94 9.90
CA GLY A 279 -4.15 21.53 10.24
C GLY A 279 -5.38 20.85 10.86
N GLN A 280 -6.55 21.49 10.81
CA GLN A 280 -7.77 20.98 11.41
C GLN A 280 -8.50 20.02 10.49
N TRP A 281 -9.19 19.07 11.10
CA TRP A 281 -10.05 18.10 10.44
C TRP A 281 -11.51 18.44 10.67
N PHE A 282 -12.35 18.13 9.69
CA PHE A 282 -13.79 18.28 9.77
C PHE A 282 -14.48 17.12 9.06
N THR A 283 -15.48 16.53 9.71
CA THR A 283 -16.31 15.48 9.13
C THR A 283 -17.71 16.00 8.87
N TYR A 284 -18.19 15.85 7.63
CA TYR A 284 -19.55 16.24 7.26
C TYR A 284 -20.54 15.15 7.69
N ARG A 285 -21.09 15.22 8.90
CA ARG A 285 -21.93 14.14 9.45
C ARG A 285 -23.23 13.89 8.66
N ASP A 286 -23.78 14.93 8.03
CA ASP A 286 -24.98 14.82 7.20
C ASP A 286 -24.78 13.98 5.92
N THR A 287 -23.53 13.69 5.58
CA THR A 287 -23.16 12.89 4.41
C THR A 287 -23.25 11.39 4.67
N ARG A 288 -23.45 10.96 5.93
CA ARG A 288 -23.69 9.55 6.29
C ARG A 288 -24.89 8.96 5.55
N ARG A 289 -25.89 9.79 5.22
CA ARG A 289 -27.06 9.36 4.44
C ARG A 289 -26.71 8.99 2.99
N TRP A 290 -25.51 9.28 2.51
CA TRP A 290 -25.02 8.93 1.18
C TRP A 290 -24.29 7.58 1.17
N GLY A 291 -24.05 6.99 2.34
CA GLY A 291 -23.24 5.80 2.48
C GLY A 291 -21.78 6.10 2.16
N GLN A 292 -21.09 5.12 1.61
CA GLN A 292 -19.68 5.21 1.27
C GLN A 292 -19.45 6.16 0.10
N VAL A 293 -18.54 7.12 0.27
CA VAL A 293 -18.09 8.02 -0.80
C VAL A 293 -16.95 7.33 -1.55
N GLN A 294 -17.24 6.88 -2.76
CA GLN A 294 -16.31 6.09 -3.58
C GLN A 294 -15.44 6.94 -4.50
N ALA A 295 -15.95 8.11 -4.92
CA ALA A 295 -15.28 8.96 -5.89
C ALA A 295 -15.44 10.44 -5.57
N LEU A 296 -14.40 11.21 -5.87
CA LEU A 296 -14.39 12.67 -5.75
C LEU A 296 -13.85 13.26 -7.04
N ALA A 297 -14.44 14.37 -7.48
CA ALA A 297 -13.91 15.18 -8.57
C ALA A 297 -14.10 16.66 -8.26
N ARG A 298 -13.15 17.51 -8.64
CA ARG A 298 -13.24 18.96 -8.43
C ARG A 298 -13.45 19.70 -9.74
N ASP A 299 -14.38 20.63 -9.72
CA ASP A 299 -14.64 21.61 -10.77
C ASP A 299 -14.68 23.00 -10.15
N ASN A 300 -13.55 23.71 -10.23
CA ASN A 300 -13.39 25.03 -9.61
C ASN A 300 -13.73 25.01 -8.11
N ASP A 301 -14.79 25.73 -7.72
CA ASP A 301 -15.30 25.83 -6.34
C ASP A 301 -16.30 24.73 -5.99
N ILE A 302 -16.60 23.81 -6.90
CA ILE A 302 -17.51 22.70 -6.66
C ILE A 302 -16.75 21.39 -6.50
N LEU A 303 -17.00 20.72 -5.38
CA LEU A 303 -16.60 19.33 -5.17
C LEU A 303 -17.77 18.42 -5.53
N TRP A 304 -17.56 17.56 -6.51
CA TRP A 304 -18.48 16.49 -6.88
C TRP A 304 -18.16 15.24 -6.07
N ILE A 305 -19.21 14.62 -5.54
CA ILE A 305 -19.13 13.52 -4.58
C ILE A 305 -19.96 12.37 -5.13
N GLY A 306 -19.28 11.28 -5.52
CA GLY A 306 -19.90 10.04 -5.96
C GLY A 306 -19.95 9.04 -4.82
N SER A 307 -21.15 8.55 -4.52
CA SER A 307 -21.39 7.59 -3.46
C SER A 307 -22.16 6.36 -3.94
N GLU A 308 -22.43 5.44 -3.02
CA GLU A 308 -23.32 4.29 -3.25
C GLU A 308 -24.79 4.66 -3.44
N ARG A 309 -25.15 5.92 -3.23
CA ARG A 309 -26.54 6.40 -3.26
C ARG A 309 -26.78 7.51 -4.29
N GLY A 310 -25.78 7.83 -5.10
CA GLY A 310 -25.88 8.81 -6.18
C GLY A 310 -24.78 9.87 -6.15
N LEU A 311 -25.10 11.03 -6.72
CA LEU A 311 -24.19 12.17 -6.79
C LEU A 311 -24.66 13.33 -5.90
N ALA A 312 -23.71 13.87 -5.15
CA ALA A 312 -23.85 15.13 -4.44
C ALA A 312 -22.81 16.16 -4.93
N MET A 313 -23.12 17.42 -4.69
CA MET A 313 -22.26 18.56 -4.98
C MET A 313 -22.08 19.39 -3.71
N LEU A 314 -20.84 19.76 -3.41
CA LEU A 314 -20.51 20.68 -2.34
C LEU A 314 -19.93 21.96 -2.95
N ASP A 315 -20.58 23.09 -2.69
CA ASP A 315 -19.95 24.40 -2.91
C ASP A 315 -18.92 24.62 -1.80
N ILE A 316 -17.65 24.67 -2.18
CA ILE A 316 -16.51 24.73 -1.25
C ILE A 316 -16.49 26.06 -0.48
N LYS A 317 -16.95 27.15 -1.11
CA LYS A 317 -16.94 28.51 -0.52
C LYS A 317 -18.15 28.75 0.36
N ALA A 318 -19.33 28.36 -0.11
CA ALA A 318 -20.57 28.49 0.64
C ALA A 318 -20.74 27.39 1.71
N ASP A 319 -19.92 26.32 1.64
CA ASP A 319 -20.00 25.12 2.47
C ASP A 319 -21.41 24.50 2.46
N SER A 320 -22.02 24.46 1.28
CA SER A 320 -23.41 24.05 1.08
C SER A 320 -23.52 22.83 0.17
N LEU A 321 -24.42 21.92 0.55
CA LEU A 321 -24.58 20.61 -0.09
C LEU A 321 -25.86 20.55 -0.92
N ASP A 322 -25.74 20.03 -2.13
CA ASP A 322 -26.83 19.84 -3.09
C ASP A 322 -26.74 18.46 -3.76
N TYR A 323 -27.80 18.03 -4.43
CA TYR A 323 -27.91 16.73 -5.09
C TYR A 323 -28.15 16.86 -6.58
N VAL A 324 -27.59 15.91 -7.32
CA VAL A 324 -27.85 15.82 -8.75
C VAL A 324 -29.11 14.98 -8.97
N GLN A 325 -30.19 15.65 -9.36
CA GLN A 325 -31.47 14.99 -9.66
C GLN A 325 -31.30 13.92 -10.76
N GLY A 326 -31.96 12.78 -10.58
CA GLY A 326 -31.89 11.64 -11.50
C GLY A 326 -30.69 10.71 -11.26
N SER A 327 -29.80 11.03 -10.32
CA SER A 327 -28.69 10.17 -9.89
C SER A 327 -29.01 9.31 -8.68
N GLU A 328 -30.22 9.43 -8.11
CA GLU A 328 -30.62 8.72 -6.91
C GLU A 328 -30.47 7.21 -7.12
N TYR A 329 -29.88 6.54 -6.13
CA TYR A 329 -29.60 5.09 -6.15
C TYR A 329 -28.59 4.63 -7.21
N ALA A 330 -27.99 5.53 -7.99
CA ALA A 330 -26.87 5.18 -8.84
C ALA A 330 -25.62 4.95 -7.99
N ILE A 331 -25.11 3.71 -7.98
CA ILE A 331 -23.84 3.38 -7.33
C ILE A 331 -22.71 3.92 -8.22
N ILE A 332 -22.04 4.97 -7.73
CA ILE A 332 -20.92 5.60 -8.43
C ILE A 332 -19.62 4.93 -7.97
N HIS A 333 -18.85 4.37 -8.91
CA HIS A 333 -17.57 3.72 -8.62
C HIS A 333 -16.37 4.64 -8.82
N ALA A 334 -16.44 5.50 -9.83
CA ALA A 334 -15.34 6.38 -10.21
C ALA A 334 -15.87 7.65 -10.85
N MET A 335 -15.11 8.73 -10.70
CA MET A 335 -15.42 10.01 -11.31
C MET A 335 -14.15 10.68 -11.78
N VAL A 336 -14.25 11.44 -12.88
CA VAL A 336 -13.16 12.27 -13.35
C VAL A 336 -13.68 13.53 -14.03
N ALA A 337 -12.98 14.64 -13.83
CA ALA A 337 -13.31 15.91 -14.43
C ALA A 337 -12.65 16.02 -15.81
N GLY A 338 -13.45 16.12 -16.88
CA GLY A 338 -12.99 16.44 -18.25
C GLY A 338 -13.31 17.89 -18.63
N SER A 339 -12.90 18.38 -19.80
CA SER A 339 -13.05 19.81 -20.15
C SER A 339 -14.49 20.34 -20.03
N ASN A 340 -15.48 19.59 -20.51
CA ASN A 340 -16.89 20.05 -20.56
C ASN A 340 -17.79 19.30 -19.57
N TYR A 341 -17.37 18.12 -19.13
CA TYR A 341 -18.20 17.19 -18.37
C TYR A 341 -17.46 16.66 -17.15
N ILE A 342 -18.22 16.41 -16.09
CA ILE A 342 -17.87 15.43 -15.08
C ILE A 342 -18.36 14.08 -15.56
N TRP A 343 -17.43 13.14 -15.69
CA TRP A 343 -17.71 11.76 -16.07
C TRP A 343 -17.84 10.92 -14.81
N ALA A 344 -18.80 10.00 -14.83
CA ALA A 344 -19.03 9.08 -13.73
C ALA A 344 -19.23 7.66 -14.25
N GLY A 345 -18.40 6.76 -13.75
CA GLY A 345 -18.50 5.34 -13.98
C GLY A 345 -19.39 4.73 -12.89
N THR A 346 -20.42 4.02 -13.32
CA THR A 346 -21.44 3.48 -12.41
C THR A 346 -21.66 2.00 -12.65
N GLU A 347 -22.42 1.42 -11.73
CA GLU A 347 -22.97 0.06 -11.84
C GLU A 347 -23.73 -0.17 -13.16
N SER A 348 -24.41 0.85 -13.69
CA SER A 348 -25.29 0.78 -14.87
C SER A 348 -24.70 1.39 -16.14
N GLY A 349 -23.44 1.83 -16.11
CA GLY A 349 -22.81 2.46 -17.27
C GLY A 349 -22.02 3.73 -16.97
N LEU A 350 -21.57 4.37 -18.05
CA LEU A 350 -20.94 5.68 -18.07
C LEU A 350 -21.99 6.77 -18.21
N PHE A 351 -21.90 7.75 -17.34
CA PHE A 351 -22.72 8.95 -17.34
C PHE A 351 -21.84 10.20 -17.44
N GLN A 352 -22.45 11.27 -17.93
CA GLN A 352 -21.84 12.58 -18.06
C GLN A 352 -22.76 13.64 -17.45
N CYS A 353 -22.15 14.62 -16.82
CA CYS A 353 -22.82 15.80 -16.29
C CYS A 353 -22.10 17.05 -16.80
N ALA A 354 -22.81 17.94 -17.50
CA ALA A 354 -22.21 19.18 -18.00
C ALA A 354 -21.94 20.12 -16.82
N ARG A 355 -20.75 20.76 -16.81
CA ARG A 355 -20.27 21.60 -15.69
C ARG A 355 -21.23 22.73 -15.27
N GLY A 356 -22.12 23.19 -16.17
CA GLY A 356 -23.12 24.23 -15.89
C GLY A 356 -24.59 23.79 -15.84
N ASP A 357 -24.94 22.64 -16.43
CA ASP A 357 -26.35 22.19 -16.56
C ASP A 357 -26.78 21.28 -15.39
N ARG A 358 -25.80 20.74 -14.63
CA ARG A 358 -26.03 19.76 -13.54
C ARG A 358 -26.94 18.58 -13.93
N THR A 359 -27.20 18.36 -15.22
CA THR A 359 -28.04 17.26 -15.68
C THR A 359 -27.23 15.99 -15.81
N TRP A 360 -27.71 14.95 -15.14
CA TRP A 360 -27.18 13.60 -15.23
C TRP A 360 -27.67 12.90 -16.50
N ARG A 361 -26.77 12.54 -17.43
CA ARG A 361 -27.14 11.90 -18.70
C ARG A 361 -26.29 10.67 -19.00
N PRO A 362 -26.90 9.54 -19.43
CA PRO A 362 -26.14 8.37 -19.86
C PRO A 362 -25.44 8.63 -21.20
N VAL A 363 -24.30 8.00 -21.41
CA VAL A 363 -23.57 8.07 -22.68
C VAL A 363 -24.12 7.01 -23.64
N ALA A 364 -24.56 7.46 -24.82
CA ALA A 364 -25.19 6.60 -25.81
C ALA A 364 -24.18 5.75 -26.60
N HIS A 365 -23.65 4.69 -25.98
CA HIS A 365 -22.80 3.71 -26.64
C HIS A 365 -22.95 2.32 -25.98
N ASN A 366 -22.77 1.23 -26.72
CA ASN A 366 -22.95 -0.12 -26.15
C ASN A 366 -21.91 -0.45 -25.08
N ILE A 367 -20.66 0.00 -25.26
CA ILE A 367 -19.60 -0.15 -24.24
C ILE A 367 -19.92 0.69 -23.00
N ALA A 368 -20.48 1.89 -23.20
CA ALA A 368 -20.86 2.78 -22.11
C ALA A 368 -22.02 2.24 -21.25
N LYS A 369 -22.75 1.21 -21.68
CA LYS A 369 -23.79 0.54 -20.87
C LYS A 369 -23.25 -0.54 -19.94
N ARG A 370 -21.97 -0.89 -20.06
CA ARG A 370 -21.33 -1.90 -19.20
C ARG A 370 -21.03 -1.30 -17.84
N ARG A 371 -20.97 -2.14 -16.80
CA ARG A 371 -20.49 -1.73 -15.47
C ARG A 371 -19.09 -1.12 -15.58
N ILE A 372 -18.95 0.13 -15.15
CA ILE A 372 -17.68 0.88 -15.19
C ILE A 372 -17.08 0.93 -13.79
N ARG A 373 -15.94 0.29 -13.59
CA ARG A 373 -15.31 0.12 -12.28
C ARG A 373 -14.31 1.23 -11.93
N ALA A 374 -13.65 1.81 -12.92
CA ALA A 374 -12.66 2.85 -12.75
C ALA A 374 -12.62 3.78 -13.97
N LEU A 375 -12.21 5.03 -13.75
CA LEU A 375 -12.03 6.05 -14.78
C LEU A 375 -10.70 6.78 -14.58
N ALA A 376 -10.04 7.13 -15.70
CA ALA A 376 -8.93 8.07 -15.72
C ALA A 376 -9.07 9.03 -16.91
N MET A 377 -8.51 10.23 -16.79
CA MET A 377 -8.51 11.24 -17.85
C MET A 377 -7.07 11.62 -18.16
N HIS A 378 -6.69 11.54 -19.43
CA HIS A 378 -5.38 12.02 -19.89
C HIS A 378 -5.48 12.66 -21.26
N ASN A 379 -5.03 13.92 -21.39
CA ASN A 379 -5.11 14.68 -22.65
C ASN A 379 -6.51 14.65 -23.31
N ASN A 380 -7.57 14.80 -22.51
CA ASN A 380 -8.99 14.69 -22.91
C ASN A 380 -9.46 13.31 -23.40
N ASP A 381 -8.61 12.29 -23.34
CA ASP A 381 -9.02 10.91 -23.56
C ASP A 381 -9.48 10.30 -22.23
N LEU A 382 -10.70 9.77 -22.25
CA LEU A 382 -11.28 9.06 -21.12
C LEU A 382 -10.90 7.58 -21.21
N TRP A 383 -10.26 7.08 -20.16
CA TRP A 383 -9.95 5.67 -20.00
C TRP A 383 -10.93 5.04 -19.00
N LEU A 384 -11.49 3.89 -19.36
CA LEU A 384 -12.49 3.17 -18.57
C LEU A 384 -12.02 1.74 -18.30
N ALA A 385 -12.29 1.23 -17.11
CA ALA A 385 -12.22 -0.19 -16.81
C ALA A 385 -13.63 -0.80 -16.77
N THR A 386 -13.94 -1.72 -17.69
CA THR A 386 -15.23 -2.43 -17.74
C THR A 386 -15.10 -3.83 -17.16
N GLU A 387 -16.14 -4.34 -16.49
CA GLU A 387 -16.12 -5.67 -15.84
C GLU A 387 -16.56 -6.81 -16.77
N ALA A 388 -17.62 -6.62 -17.56
CA ALA A 388 -18.21 -7.68 -18.39
C ALA A 388 -18.50 -7.21 -19.84
N PRO A 389 -17.67 -7.58 -20.83
CA PRO A 389 -16.36 -8.22 -20.68
C PRO A 389 -15.33 -7.31 -19.99
N SER A 390 -14.32 -7.95 -19.40
CA SER A 390 -13.20 -7.27 -18.75
C SER A 390 -12.33 -6.59 -19.80
N ALA A 391 -12.25 -5.27 -19.77
CA ALA A 391 -11.41 -4.51 -20.69
C ALA A 391 -11.03 -3.14 -20.15
N VAL A 392 -9.89 -2.64 -20.63
CA VAL A 392 -9.60 -1.20 -20.61
C VAL A 392 -10.07 -0.60 -21.92
N VAL A 393 -10.80 0.50 -21.85
CA VAL A 393 -11.38 1.17 -23.02
C VAL A 393 -10.89 2.60 -23.06
N ARG A 394 -10.39 3.03 -24.22
CA ARG A 394 -10.09 4.43 -24.51
C ARG A 394 -11.25 5.03 -25.29
N TYR A 395 -11.86 6.06 -24.74
CA TYR A 395 -12.89 6.88 -25.37
C TYR A 395 -12.37 8.28 -25.60
N ARG A 396 -12.48 8.77 -26.84
CA ARG A 396 -12.16 10.15 -27.20
C ARG A 396 -13.44 10.92 -27.48
N PRO A 397 -13.87 11.84 -26.60
CA PRO A 397 -15.11 12.57 -26.80
C PRO A 397 -15.10 13.49 -28.04
N GLY A 398 -13.93 13.99 -28.45
CA GLY A 398 -13.83 14.97 -29.55
C GLY A 398 -14.19 14.42 -30.94
N ASP A 399 -13.85 13.14 -31.20
CA ASP A 399 -14.15 12.45 -32.47
C ASP A 399 -15.10 11.25 -32.28
N ASN A 400 -15.59 11.02 -31.05
CA ASN A 400 -16.42 9.89 -30.65
C ASN A 400 -15.81 8.52 -30.96
N THR A 401 -14.48 8.38 -30.82
CA THR A 401 -13.78 7.11 -31.06
C THR A 401 -13.67 6.26 -29.79
N TRP A 402 -13.95 4.96 -29.94
CA TRP A 402 -13.85 3.97 -28.87
C TRP A 402 -12.86 2.89 -29.27
N ARG A 403 -11.92 2.57 -28.37
CA ARG A 403 -10.95 1.49 -28.57
C ARG A 403 -10.88 0.61 -27.34
N GLU A 404 -11.10 -0.68 -27.53
CA GLU A 404 -11.10 -1.68 -26.47
C GLU A 404 -9.77 -2.44 -26.43
N TYR A 405 -9.27 -2.65 -25.23
CA TYR A 405 -8.08 -3.41 -24.90
C TYR A 405 -8.51 -4.52 -23.92
N PRO A 406 -8.75 -5.75 -24.41
CA PRO A 406 -9.19 -6.85 -23.56
C PRO A 406 -8.21 -7.09 -22.41
N LEU A 407 -8.76 -7.36 -21.22
CA LEU A 407 -8.00 -7.74 -20.04
C LEU A 407 -8.56 -9.07 -19.50
N THR A 408 -7.69 -9.91 -18.94
CA THR A 408 -8.06 -11.25 -18.45
C THR A 408 -9.13 -11.19 -17.36
N GLU A 409 -8.95 -10.33 -16.36
CA GLU A 409 -9.91 -10.22 -15.26
C GLU A 409 -9.92 -8.81 -14.63
N ILE A 410 -11.06 -8.15 -14.75
CA ILE A 410 -11.50 -6.99 -13.96
C ILE A 410 -12.79 -7.45 -13.26
N GLY A 411 -12.67 -8.45 -12.38
CA GLY A 411 -13.82 -9.17 -11.82
C GLY A 411 -13.83 -9.20 -10.29
N GLY A 412 -15.01 -9.47 -9.73
CA GLY A 412 -15.19 -9.71 -8.30
C GLY A 412 -15.54 -8.46 -7.47
N ARG A 413 -15.52 -8.65 -6.14
CA ARG A 413 -15.86 -7.60 -5.15
C ARG A 413 -14.70 -6.63 -4.88
N ASP A 414 -13.52 -6.89 -5.40
CA ASP A 414 -12.33 -6.10 -5.14
C ASP A 414 -12.35 -4.77 -5.90
N ARG A 415 -11.67 -3.76 -5.36
CA ARG A 415 -11.57 -2.43 -5.96
C ARG A 415 -10.72 -2.46 -7.24
N VAL A 416 -11.02 -1.52 -8.14
CA VAL A 416 -10.27 -1.31 -9.37
C VAL A 416 -9.86 0.15 -9.44
N SER A 417 -8.62 0.41 -9.84
CA SER A 417 -8.09 1.75 -10.05
C SER A 417 -7.30 1.76 -11.34
N ILE A 418 -7.35 2.87 -12.08
CA ILE A 418 -6.72 3.03 -13.37
C ILE A 418 -5.98 4.37 -13.40
N GLU A 419 -4.77 4.35 -13.96
CA GLU A 419 -3.94 5.54 -14.17
C GLU A 419 -3.34 5.46 -15.57
N ALA A 420 -3.58 6.48 -16.40
CA ALA A 420 -3.29 6.45 -17.82
C ALA A 420 -2.43 7.63 -18.27
N ASP A 421 -1.52 7.40 -19.22
CA ASP A 421 -0.99 8.45 -20.08
C ASP A 421 -1.13 8.08 -21.57
N SER A 422 -0.38 8.75 -22.43
CA SER A 422 -0.41 8.52 -23.88
C SER A 422 0.19 7.17 -24.31
N ASN A 423 1.06 6.57 -23.50
CA ASN A 423 1.87 5.40 -23.84
C ASN A 423 1.60 4.19 -22.95
N GLU A 424 1.18 4.40 -21.71
CA GLU A 424 1.08 3.39 -20.66
C GLU A 424 -0.19 3.57 -19.84
N VAL A 425 -0.90 2.47 -19.60
CA VAL A 425 -2.05 2.43 -18.70
C VAL A 425 -1.81 1.39 -17.62
N TRP A 426 -1.84 1.83 -16.37
CA TRP A 426 -1.78 0.96 -15.20
C TRP A 426 -3.18 0.67 -14.69
N VAL A 427 -3.42 -0.58 -14.33
CA VAL A 427 -4.68 -1.05 -13.75
C VAL A 427 -4.38 -1.85 -12.50
N ALA A 428 -4.88 -1.40 -11.36
CA ALA A 428 -4.89 -2.16 -10.12
C ALA A 428 -6.16 -3.02 -10.05
N THR A 429 -6.00 -4.31 -9.75
CA THR A 429 -7.12 -5.26 -9.59
C THR A 429 -6.90 -6.20 -8.40
N GLY A 430 -7.92 -7.00 -8.09
CA GLY A 430 -7.83 -8.08 -7.10
C GLY A 430 -6.80 -9.17 -7.44
N ALA A 431 -6.40 -9.27 -8.71
CA ALA A 431 -5.49 -10.29 -9.22
C ALA A 431 -4.07 -9.78 -9.50
N GLY A 432 -3.77 -8.50 -9.24
CA GLY A 432 -2.45 -7.91 -9.43
C GLY A 432 -2.50 -6.49 -10.02
N ALA A 433 -1.35 -6.01 -10.47
CA ALA A 433 -1.25 -4.79 -11.27
C ALA A 433 -0.98 -5.16 -12.73
N PHE A 434 -1.70 -4.54 -13.65
CA PHE A 434 -1.52 -4.71 -15.09
C PHE A 434 -1.00 -3.42 -15.71
N LEU A 435 0.00 -3.54 -16.59
CA LEU A 435 0.53 -2.47 -17.40
C LEU A 435 0.23 -2.76 -18.87
N LEU A 436 -0.49 -1.85 -19.52
CA LEU A 436 -0.70 -1.84 -20.96
C LEU A 436 0.31 -0.88 -21.61
N ASP A 437 1.17 -1.40 -22.48
CA ASP A 437 1.90 -0.62 -23.48
C ASP A 437 0.93 -0.31 -24.63
N VAL A 438 0.46 0.94 -24.69
CA VAL A 438 -0.59 1.39 -25.60
C VAL A 438 -0.15 1.31 -27.06
N PRO A 439 1.06 1.74 -27.46
CA PRO A 439 1.55 1.56 -28.83
C PRO A 439 1.69 0.10 -29.26
N ARG A 440 2.19 -0.78 -28.38
CA ARG A 440 2.46 -2.18 -28.72
C ARG A 440 1.28 -3.12 -28.50
N HIS A 441 0.24 -2.67 -27.80
CA HIS A 441 -0.89 -3.50 -27.40
C HIS A 441 -0.49 -4.70 -26.53
N LEU A 442 0.56 -4.53 -25.71
CA LEU A 442 1.11 -5.58 -24.87
C LEU A 442 0.74 -5.34 -23.41
N TRP A 443 0.31 -6.42 -22.74
CA TRP A 443 0.05 -6.43 -21.31
C TRP A 443 1.21 -7.06 -20.57
N THR A 444 1.60 -6.44 -19.46
CA THR A 444 2.47 -7.02 -18.44
C THR A 444 1.67 -7.13 -17.13
N HIS A 445 1.76 -8.27 -16.46
CA HIS A 445 1.07 -8.55 -15.21
C HIS A 445 2.09 -8.67 -14.08
N TYR A 446 1.84 -7.95 -12.99
CA TYR A 446 2.66 -7.95 -11.80
C TYR A 446 1.88 -8.49 -10.62
N THR A 447 2.52 -9.38 -9.86
CA THR A 447 2.01 -10.07 -8.68
C THR A 447 3.01 -9.93 -7.52
N MET A 448 2.72 -10.58 -6.39
CA MET A 448 3.69 -10.69 -5.29
C MET A 448 5.01 -11.37 -5.70
N TYR A 449 4.99 -12.23 -6.73
CA TYR A 449 6.21 -12.87 -7.24
C TYR A 449 7.11 -11.90 -8.03
N ASP A 450 6.54 -10.80 -8.51
CA ASP A 450 7.24 -9.78 -9.28
C ASP A 450 7.74 -8.62 -8.41
N GLY A 451 7.27 -8.51 -7.16
CA GLY A 451 7.72 -7.52 -6.20
C GLY A 451 6.63 -6.78 -5.43
N LEU A 452 5.34 -6.94 -5.80
CA LEU A 452 4.23 -6.32 -5.07
C LEU A 452 4.18 -6.83 -3.62
N ALA A 453 3.75 -5.97 -2.70
CA ALA A 453 3.57 -6.31 -1.29
C ALA A 453 2.45 -7.35 -1.13
N HIS A 454 1.42 -7.27 -1.96
CA HIS A 454 0.33 -8.25 -2.00
C HIS A 454 -0.35 -8.24 -3.39
N THR A 455 -0.84 -9.39 -3.84
CA THR A 455 -1.48 -9.55 -5.16
C THR A 455 -2.78 -8.75 -5.31
N ARG A 456 -3.58 -8.63 -4.24
CA ARG A 456 -4.74 -7.73 -4.23
C ARG A 456 -4.31 -6.26 -4.16
N VAL A 457 -4.34 -5.58 -5.32
CA VAL A 457 -4.00 -4.16 -5.49
C VAL A 457 -5.28 -3.34 -5.58
N GLN A 458 -5.37 -2.27 -4.79
CA GLN A 458 -6.61 -1.49 -4.65
C GLN A 458 -6.56 -0.11 -5.29
N VAL A 459 -5.37 0.48 -5.33
CA VAL A 459 -5.15 1.81 -5.89
C VAL A 459 -3.79 1.85 -6.58
N VAL A 460 -3.74 2.51 -7.73
CA VAL A 460 -2.49 2.87 -8.40
C VAL A 460 -2.39 4.38 -8.49
N LEU A 461 -1.19 4.92 -8.30
CA LEU A 461 -0.89 6.34 -8.44
C LEU A 461 0.43 6.49 -9.20
N ARG A 462 0.42 7.30 -10.25
CA ARG A 462 1.64 7.67 -10.96
C ARG A 462 2.23 8.94 -10.35
N ASP A 463 3.52 8.92 -10.07
CA ASP A 463 4.23 10.02 -9.43
C ASP A 463 5.64 10.17 -10.03
N GLY A 464 5.75 10.98 -11.08
CA GLY A 464 7.01 11.22 -11.79
C GLY A 464 7.63 9.93 -12.34
N GLY A 465 8.83 9.61 -11.86
CA GLY A 465 9.56 8.39 -12.22
C GLY A 465 9.10 7.12 -11.48
N TYR A 466 8.05 7.22 -10.67
CA TYR A 466 7.55 6.12 -9.86
C TYR A 466 6.07 5.82 -10.12
N VAL A 467 5.69 4.58 -9.85
CA VAL A 467 4.30 4.16 -9.75
C VAL A 467 4.10 3.53 -8.37
N TRP A 468 3.13 4.06 -7.64
CA TRP A 468 2.77 3.60 -6.31
C TRP A 468 1.53 2.71 -6.38
N PHE A 469 1.51 1.67 -5.57
CA PHE A 469 0.43 0.71 -5.47
C PHE A 469 0.03 0.57 -4.01
N GLY A 470 -1.24 0.83 -3.71
CA GLY A 470 -1.86 0.47 -2.45
C GLY A 470 -2.36 -0.95 -2.54
N THR A 471 -1.92 -1.80 -1.62
CA THR A 471 -2.24 -3.23 -1.60
C THR A 471 -2.95 -3.58 -0.29
N ALA A 472 -3.45 -4.81 -0.20
CA ALA A 472 -4.06 -5.31 1.02
C ALA A 472 -3.10 -5.42 2.23
N GLU A 473 -1.78 -5.44 2.00
CA GLU A 473 -0.75 -5.59 3.03
C GLU A 473 0.41 -4.60 2.88
N GLY A 474 0.09 -3.36 2.52
CA GLY A 474 1.00 -2.22 2.51
C GLY A 474 1.08 -1.51 1.16
N LEU A 475 2.14 -0.74 0.99
CA LEU A 475 2.44 -0.03 -0.26
C LEU A 475 3.55 -0.74 -1.03
N SER A 476 3.46 -0.67 -2.35
CA SER A 476 4.57 -0.97 -3.26
C SER A 476 4.88 0.24 -4.11
N ARG A 477 6.15 0.44 -4.43
CA ARG A 477 6.64 1.44 -5.37
C ARG A 477 7.45 0.76 -6.45
N PHE A 478 7.16 1.13 -7.69
CA PHE A 478 7.88 0.69 -8.88
C PHE A 478 8.60 1.86 -9.52
N ARG A 479 9.90 1.71 -9.78
CA ARG A 479 10.73 2.67 -10.50
C ARG A 479 10.62 2.42 -12.00
N ARG A 480 10.18 3.44 -12.74
CA ARG A 480 10.07 3.38 -14.20
C ARG A 480 11.43 3.32 -14.88
#